data_AF-A0A316DU35-F1
#
_entry.id   AF-A0A316DU35-F1
#
_cell.length_a   1.000
_cell.length_b   1.000
_cell.length_c   1.000
_cell.angle_alpha   90.00
_cell.angle_beta   90.00
_cell.angle_gamma   90.00
#
_symmetry.space_group_name_H-M   'P 1'
#
loop_
_entity.id
_entity.type
_entity.pdbx_description
1 polymer ?
#
loop_
_entity_poly.entity_id
_entity_poly.type
_entity_poly.pdbx_seq_one_letter_code
_entity_poly.pdbx_strand_id
1 'polypeptide(L)' 'MKTLQDIQTQIIKLTSNIETNYPELYVTLEENPITIPSTKHPEISLSVMQDYLESLKQILKQYIKTHGIR' A
#
# COMPACT_ATOMS: atom_id res chain seq x y z
N MET A 1 -4.20 -11.52 -17.13
CA MET A 1 -5.28 -11.05 -16.24
C MET A 1 -4.68 -10.85 -14.86
N LYS A 2 -4.75 -9.64 -14.28
CA LYS A 2 -4.30 -9.43 -12.90
C LYS A 2 -5.37 -10.03 -11.97
N THR A 3 -5.00 -11.01 -11.17
CA THR A 3 -5.88 -11.62 -10.18
C THR A 3 -5.79 -10.85 -8.86
N LEU A 4 -6.74 -11.06 -7.95
CA LEU A 4 -6.65 -10.54 -6.58
C LEU A 4 -5.29 -10.88 -5.94
N GLN A 5 -4.76 -12.07 -6.18
CA GLN A 5 -3.44 -12.48 -5.70
C GLN A 5 -2.28 -11.64 -6.27
N ASP A 6 -2.37 -11.20 -7.52
CA ASP A 6 -1.35 -10.31 -8.11
C ASP A 6 -1.34 -8.94 -7.42
N ILE A 7 -2.53 -8.36 -7.20
CA ILE A 7 -2.66 -7.09 -6.48
C ILE A 7 -2.18 -7.23 -5.04
N GLN A 8 -2.55 -8.32 -4.36
CA GLN A 8 -2.11 -8.58 -3.00
C GLN A 8 -0.58 -8.74 -2.92
N THR A 9 0.03 -9.44 -3.86
CA THR A 9 1.49 -9.58 -3.95
C THR A 9 2.16 -8.22 -4.17
N GLN A 10 1.57 -7.36 -5.02
CA GLN A 10 2.08 -6.01 -5.24
C GLN A 10 1.98 -5.15 -3.98
N ILE A 11 0.86 -5.22 -3.25
CA ILE A 11 0.68 -4.52 -1.98
C ILE A 11 1.77 -4.96 -0.99
N ILE A 12 1.92 -6.26 -0.77
CA ILE A 12 2.92 -6.82 0.16
C ILE A 12 4.33 -6.37 -0.23
N LYS A 13 4.70 -6.47 -1.52
CA LYS A 13 6.01 -6.02 -1.99
C LYS A 13 6.23 -4.53 -1.75
N LEU A 14 5.20 -3.71 -1.99
CA LEU A 14 5.27 -2.26 -1.81
C LEU A 14 5.41 -1.91 -0.33
N THR A 15 4.58 -2.49 0.54
CA THR A 15 4.63 -2.24 1.99
C THR A 15 5.94 -2.70 2.60
N SER A 16 6.47 -3.88 2.22
CA SER A 16 7.79 -4.34 2.68
C SER A 16 8.93 -3.45 2.17
N ASN A 17 8.82 -2.91 0.95
CA ASN A 17 9.80 -1.94 0.45
C ASN A 17 9.74 -0.64 1.27
N ILE A 18 8.55 -0.16 1.62
CA ILE A 18 8.32 1.00 2.48
C ILE A 18 8.88 0.74 3.88
N GLU A 19 8.59 -0.40 4.49
CA GLU A 19 9.14 -0.80 5.80
C GLU A 19 10.68 -0.79 5.80
N THR A 20 11.31 -1.29 4.74
CA THR A 20 12.77 -1.41 4.66
C THR A 20 13.46 -0.09 4.31
N ASN A 21 12.93 0.69 3.36
CA ASN A 21 13.59 1.87 2.81
C ASN A 21 13.05 3.19 3.41
N TYR A 22 11.82 3.18 3.90
CA TYR A 22 11.08 4.33 4.40
C TYR A 22 10.35 3.98 5.71
N PRO A 23 11.04 3.51 6.76
CA PRO A 23 10.41 3.06 8.00
C PRO A 23 9.55 4.15 8.65
N GLU A 24 9.90 5.42 8.49
CA GLU A 24 9.10 6.56 8.96
C GLU A 24 7.72 6.64 8.27
N LEU A 25 7.69 6.38 6.96
CA LEU A 25 6.45 6.30 6.20
C LEU A 25 5.65 5.06 6.61
N TYR A 26 6.33 3.93 6.86
CA TYR A 26 5.69 2.70 7.31
C TYR A 26 5.00 2.88 8.67
N VAL A 27 5.66 3.50 9.64
CA VAL A 27 5.07 3.82 10.95
C VAL A 27 3.82 4.70 10.78
N THR A 28 3.88 5.71 9.90
CA THR A 28 2.71 6.57 9.62
C THR A 28 1.53 5.77 9.03
N LEU A 29 1.82 4.73 8.25
CA LEU A 29 0.82 3.83 7.68
C LEU A 29 0.28 2.82 8.71
N GLU A 30 1.07 2.41 9.71
CA GLU A 30 0.61 1.58 10.82
C GLU A 30 -0.26 2.36 11.82
N GLU A 31 0.05 3.64 12.06
CA GLU A 31 -0.75 4.50 12.95
C GLU A 31 -2.13 4.83 12.37
N ASN A 32 -2.24 4.89 11.04
CA ASN A 32 -3.52 4.96 10.34
C ASN A 32 -3.64 3.75 9.41
N PRO A 33 -4.01 2.57 9.94
CA PRO A 33 -4.17 1.39 9.11
C PRO A 33 -5.34 1.69 8.18
N ILE A 34 -5.03 2.12 6.95
CA ILE A 34 -5.98 2.09 5.85
C ILE A 34 -6.33 0.62 5.73
N THR A 35 -7.50 0.30 6.27
CA THR A 35 -8.00 -1.01 6.60
C THR A 35 -7.70 -1.98 5.46
N ILE A 36 -6.60 -2.73 5.57
CA ILE A 36 -6.47 -3.98 4.84
C ILE A 36 -7.56 -4.84 5.45
N PRO A 37 -8.66 -5.10 4.73
CA PRO A 37 -9.77 -5.79 5.33
C PRO A 37 -9.25 -7.21 5.57
N SER A 38 -9.11 -7.57 6.84
CA SER A 38 -8.93 -8.96 7.23
C SER A 38 -10.01 -9.78 6.53
N THR A 39 -9.71 -11.04 6.25
CA THR A 39 -10.52 -12.08 5.58
C THR A 39 -12.00 -12.22 6.01
N LYS A 40 -12.46 -11.39 6.96
CA LYS A 40 -13.83 -11.22 7.46
C LYS A 40 -14.72 -10.30 6.63
N HIS A 41 -14.22 -9.52 5.67
CA HIS A 41 -15.06 -8.71 4.77
C HIS A 41 -15.11 -9.35 3.37
N PRO A 42 -16.16 -10.10 3.02
CA PRO A 42 -16.27 -10.77 1.71
C PRO A 42 -16.52 -9.82 0.53
N GLU A 43 -16.72 -8.52 0.76
CA GLU A 43 -16.98 -7.50 -0.26
C GLU A 43 -15.71 -6.80 -0.80
N ILE A 44 -14.53 -7.42 -0.66
CA ILE A 44 -13.33 -6.90 -1.33
C ILE A 44 -13.44 -7.19 -2.83
N SER A 45 -14.07 -6.27 -3.53
CA SER A 45 -14.01 -6.24 -4.98
C SER A 45 -12.57 -5.96 -5.41
N LEU A 46 -12.14 -6.59 -6.50
CA LEU A 46 -10.81 -6.41 -7.09
C LEU A 46 -10.45 -4.92 -7.26
N SER A 47 -11.46 -4.07 -7.53
CA SER A 47 -11.37 -2.61 -7.57
C SER A 47 -10.86 -2.00 -6.25
N VAL A 48 -11.42 -2.38 -5.10
CA VAL A 48 -11.05 -1.82 -3.78
C VAL A 48 -9.57 -2.07 -3.47
N MET A 49 -9.10 -3.28 -3.76
CA MET A 49 -7.70 -3.65 -3.59
C MET A 49 -6.78 -2.92 -4.58
N GLN A 50 -7.29 -2.63 -5.78
CA GLN A 50 -6.58 -1.88 -6.81
C GLN A 50 -6.45 -0.40 -6.44
N ASP A 51 -7.54 0.23 -5.98
CA ASP A 51 -7.58 1.58 -5.42
C ASP A 51 -6.63 1.73 -4.23
N TYR A 52 -6.59 0.72 -3.36
CA TYR A 52 -5.67 0.70 -2.22
C TYR A 52 -4.19 0.67 -2.67
N LEU A 53 -3.86 -0.21 -3.62
CA LEU A 53 -2.52 -0.28 -4.20
C LEU A 53 -2.12 1.05 -4.87
N GLU A 54 -3.05 1.69 -5.57
CA GLU A 54 -2.80 2.96 -6.24
C GLU A 54 -2.58 4.09 -5.23
N SER A 55 -3.39 4.13 -4.16
CA SER A 55 -3.21 5.06 -3.04
C SER A 55 -1.84 4.92 -2.38
N LEU A 56 -1.42 3.69 -2.06
CA LEU A 56 -0.08 3.43 -1.49
C LEU A 56 1.04 3.90 -2.43
N LYS A 57 0.92 3.65 -3.74
CA LYS A 57 1.89 4.14 -4.73
C LYS A 57 1.94 5.66 -4.78
N GLN A 58 0.79 6.33 -4.71
CA GLN A 58 0.75 7.79 -4.67
C GLN A 58 1.38 8.35 -3.41
N ILE A 59 1.08 7.78 -2.24
CA ILE A 59 1.67 8.17 -0.96
C ILE A 59 3.18 8.02 -1.03
N LEU A 60 3.68 6.86 -1.47
CA LEU A 60 5.12 6.63 -1.62
C LEU A 60 5.75 7.62 -2.61
N LYS A 61 5.13 7.83 -3.77
CA LYS A 61 5.62 8.77 -4.78
C LYS A 61 5.69 10.19 -4.23
N GLN A 62 4.68 10.61 -3.48
CA GLN A 62 4.63 11.94 -2.88
C GLN A 62 5.65 12.07 -1.74
N TYR A 63 5.81 11.03 -0.93
CA TYR A 63 6.83 10.96 0.09
C TYR A 63 8.23 11.08 -0.51
N ILE A 64 8.55 10.28 -1.54
CA ILE A 64 9.82 10.37 -2.29
C ILE A 64 9.97 11.73 -2.94
N LYS A 65 8.90 12.32 -3.48
CA LYS A 65 8.97 13.66 -4.08
C LYS A 65 9.23 14.73 -3.03
N THR A 66 8.67 14.63 -1.83
CA THR A 66 8.85 15.64 -0.77
C THR A 66 10.17 15.45 -0.02
N HIS A 67 10.59 14.21 0.21
CA HIS A 67 11.81 13.85 0.97
C HIS A 67 13.04 13.63 0.09
N GLY A 68 12.84 13.39 -1.20
CA GLY A 68 13.88 13.15 -2.20
C GLY A 68 14.15 14.33 -3.13
N ILE A 69 13.68 15.55 -2.81
CA ILE A 69 14.28 16.75 -3.41
C ILE A 69 15.65 16.95 -2.76
N ARG A 70 16.66 16.34 -3.36
CA ARG A 70 18.04 16.77 -3.23
C ARG A 70 18.78 16.56 -4.54
#